data_AF-K1ZNT7-F1
#
_entry.id   AF-K1ZNT7-F1
#
_cell.length_a   1.000
_cell.length_b   1.000
_cell.length_c   1.000
_cell.angle_alpha   90.00
_cell.angle_beta   90.00
_cell.angle_gamma   90.00
#
_symmetry.space_group_name_H-M   'P 1'
#
loop_
_entity.id
_entity.type
_entity.pdbx_description
1 polymer ?
#
loop_
_entity_poly.entity_id
_entity_poly.type
_entity_poly.pdbx_seq_one_letter_code
_entity_poly.pdbx_strand_id
1 'polypeptide(L)' 'MLNNFEKITLDNGLRLILSPLPAFRSVTAIVLCGAGSRYET' A
#
# COMPACT_ATOMS: atom_id res chain seq x y z
N MET A 1 20.97 0.14 5.09
CA MET A 1 19.68 -0.55 5.30
C MET A 1 19.04 -0.73 3.94
N LEU A 2 18.70 -1.95 3.52
CA LEU A 2 18.07 -2.16 2.21
C LEU A 2 16.64 -1.60 2.26
N ASN A 3 16.42 -0.45 1.62
CA ASN A 3 15.09 0.12 1.38
C ASN A 3 14.38 -0.71 0.30
N ASN A 4 13.87 -1.88 0.67
CA ASN A 4 13.26 -2.82 -0.28
C ASN A 4 11.74 -2.63 -0.43
N PHE A 5 11.29 -1.37 -0.37
CA PHE A 5 9.90 -1.02 -0.66
C PHE A 5 9.77 -0.65 -2.13
N GLU A 6 8.88 -1.33 -2.84
CA GLU A 6 8.55 -0.99 -4.23
C GLU A 6 7.25 -0.18 -4.24
N LYS A 7 7.25 0.93 -4.99
CA LYS A 7 6.06 1.74 -5.22
C LYS A 7 5.68 1.68 -6.69
N ILE A 8 4.47 1.21 -6.95
CA ILE A 8 3.88 1.19 -8.29
C ILE A 8 2.67 2.13 -8.28
N THR A 9 2.54 2.95 -9.32
CA THR A 9 1.33 3.74 -9.56
C THR A 9 0.69 3.22 -10.83
N LEU A 10 -0.53 2.73 -10.72
CA LEU A 10 -1.31 2.22 -11.85
C LEU A 10 -1.89 3.38 -12.66
N ASP A 11 -2.31 3.10 -13.90
CA ASP A 11 -2.86 4.12 -14.82
C ASP A 11 -4.12 4.82 -14.28
N ASN A 12 -4.88 4.13 -13.41
CA ASN A 12 -6.04 4.70 -12.73
C ASN A 12 -5.69 5.56 -11.50
N GLY A 13 -4.41 5.77 -11.21
CA GLY A 13 -3.92 6.55 -10.06
C GLY A 13 -3.83 5.79 -8.74
N LEU A 14 -4.19 4.51 -8.69
CA LEU A 14 -4.02 3.69 -7.50
C LEU A 14 -2.53 3.46 -7.22
N ARG A 15 -2.15 3.57 -5.93
CA ARG A 15 -0.76 3.37 -5.49
C ARG A 15 -0.64 2.05 -4.73
N LEU A 16 0.27 1.20 -5.18
CA LEU A 16 0.67 -0.03 -4.50
C LEU A 16 2.01 0.18 -3.83
N ILE A 17 2.11 -0.24 -2.57
CA ILE A 17 3.36 -0.26 -1.81
C ILE A 17 3.62 -1.72 -1.43
N LEU A 18 4.69 -2.29 -1.99
CA LEU A 18 5.06 -3.69 -1.80
C LEU A 18 6.30 -3.78 -0.90
N SER A 19 6.28 -4.75 0.01
CA SER A 19 7.42 -5.12 0.84
C SER A 19 7.63 -6.63 0.73
N PRO A 20 8.58 -7.11 -0.09
CA PRO A 20 8.82 -8.54 -0.27
C PRO A 20 9.34 -9.18 1.02
N LEU A 21 8.65 -10.21 1.48
CA LEU A 21 8.96 -10.95 2.72
C LEU A 21 9.13 -12.45 2.41
N PRO A 22 10.25 -12.87 1.77
CA PRO A 22 10.39 -14.21 1.17
C PRO A 22 10.34 -15.37 2.16
N ALA A 23 10.66 -15.14 3.45
CA ALA A 23 10.70 -16.18 4.47
C ALA A 23 9.36 -16.38 5.21
N PHE A 24 8.34 -15.57 4.91
CA PHE A 24 7.07 -15.55 5.65
C PHE A 24 5.97 -16.28 4.87
N ARG A 25 5.06 -16.92 5.62
CA ARG A 25 3.91 -17.68 5.07
C ARG A 25 2.57 -16.97 5.24
N SER A 26 2.58 -15.81 5.89
CA SER A 26 1.43 -14.93 6.05
C SER A 26 1.78 -13.54 5.53
N VAL A 27 0.76 -12.84 5.07
CA VAL A 27 0.87 -11.48 4.54
C VAL A 27 -0.25 -10.61 5.10
N THR A 28 -0.05 -9.30 5.08
CA THR A 28 -1.08 -8.32 5.39
C THR A 28 -1.30 -7.44 4.18
N ALA A 29 -2.57 -7.25 3.80
CA ALA A 29 -2.97 -6.28 2.81
C ALA A 29 -3.81 -5.20 3.50
N ILE A 30 -3.54 -3.93 3.18
CA ILE A 30 -4.26 -2.78 3.74
C ILE A 30 -4.68 -1.89 2.58
N VAL A 31 -5.96 -1.51 2.57
CA VAL A 31 -6.47 -0.47 1.67
C VAL A 31 -6.65 0.80 2.47
N LEU A 32 -5.87 1.83 2.13
CA LEU A 32 -5.93 3.13 2.78
C LEU A 32 -6.62 4.12 1.85
N CYS A 33 -7.79 4.61 2.28
CA CYS A 33 -8.53 5.65 1.58
C CYS A 33 -8.12 7.02 2.12
N GLY A 34 -7.84 7.97 1.23
CA GLY A 34 -7.56 9.37 1.59
C GLY A 34 -8.81 10.15 2.01
N ALA A 35 -9.71 9.51 2.76
CA ALA A 35 -10.98 10.05 3.22
C ALA A 35 -11.11 9.87 4.73
N GLY A 36 -12.02 10.62 5.34
CA GLY A 36 -12.32 10.60 6.76
C GLY A 36 -13.45 11.58 7.06
N SER A 37 -13.84 11.73 8.32
CA SER A 37 -15.05 12.49 8.69
C SER A 37 -15.04 13.96 8.28
N ARG A 38 -13.88 14.53 7.97
CA ARG A 38 -13.77 15.87 7.36
C ARG A 38 -14.60 16.02 6.07
N TYR A 39 -14.84 14.92 5.35
CA TYR A 39 -15.53 14.93 4.05
C TYR A 39 -17.00 14.51 4.14
N GLU A 40 -17.57 14.41 5.34
CA GLU A 40 -19.01 14.18 5.54
C GLU A 40 -19.83 15.44 5.20
N THR A 41 -21.10 15.25 4.78
CA THR A 41 -22.10 16.30 4.50
C THR A 41 -23.31 16.15 5.40
#